data_AF-Q80UT3-F1
#
_entry.id   AF-Q80UT3-F1
#
_cell.length_a   1.000
_cell.length_b   1.000
_cell.length_c   1.000
_cell.angle_alpha   90.00
_cell.angle_beta   90.00
_cell.angle_gamma   90.00
#
_symmetry.space_group_name_H-M   'P 1'
#
loop_
_entity.id
_entity.type
_entity.pdbx_description
1 polymer ?
#
loop_
_entity_poly.entity_id
_entity_poly.type
_entity_poly.pdbx_seq_one_letter_code
_entity_poly.pdbx_strand_id
1 'polypeptide(L)'
;GTRQQVALGIMAHCQNLTDRLSTYSKGFLNSSELSELAAGPDREGSLKDQLALAIGKLGENMILKRAAWVKVPSGFYVGSYVHGVTQSPSLQNLVLGKYGALVICETPEQIANLEEVGRRLGQHVVGMAPLSVGSLDDEPGGETETRMLPQPYLLDPSITLGQYVQPQGVTVVDFVRFECGEDEQVAEAE
;
A
#
# COMPACT_ATOMS: atom_id res chain seq x y z
N GLY A 1 -4.36 6.60 18.63
CA GLY A 1 -4.42 5.48 19.57
C GLY A 1 -4.47 4.17 18.80
N THR A 2 -5.65 3.57 18.66
CA THR A 2 -5.82 2.21 18.10
C THR A 2 -5.27 2.03 16.69
N ARG A 3 -5.51 2.97 15.76
CA ARG A 3 -4.97 2.87 14.38
C ARG A 3 -3.44 2.80 14.33
N GLN A 4 -2.76 3.52 15.23
CA GLN A 4 -1.29 3.47 15.33
C GLN A 4 -0.81 2.13 15.89
N GLN A 5 -1.50 1.61 16.91
CA GLN A 5 -1.18 0.30 17.48
C GLN A 5 -1.32 -0.82 16.44
N VAL A 6 -2.37 -0.77 15.63
CA VAL A 6 -2.56 -1.71 14.51
C VAL A 6 -1.38 -1.66 13.55
N ALA A 7 -0.97 -0.46 13.11
CA ALA A 7 0.19 -0.31 12.23
C ALA A 7 1.48 -0.86 12.86
N LEU A 8 1.74 -0.59 14.14
CA LEU A 8 2.91 -1.09 14.86
C LEU A 8 2.88 -2.61 15.03
N GLY A 9 1.72 -3.20 15.34
CA GLY A 9 1.53 -4.64 15.45
C GLY A 9 1.81 -5.36 14.12
N ILE A 10 1.33 -4.80 13.01
CA ILE A 10 1.64 -5.30 11.66
C ILE A 10 3.15 -5.21 11.41
N MET A 11 3.77 -4.05 11.64
CA MET A 11 5.21 -3.87 11.42
C MET A 11 6.06 -4.87 12.22
N ALA A 12 5.72 -5.10 13.48
CA ALA A 12 6.41 -6.08 14.33
C ALA A 12 6.23 -7.52 13.82
N HIS A 13 5.02 -7.87 13.39
CA HIS A 13 4.75 -9.17 12.76
C HIS A 13 5.61 -9.35 11.50
N CYS A 14 5.64 -8.36 10.60
CA CYS A 14 6.40 -8.42 9.36
C CYS A 14 7.92 -8.48 9.56
N GLN A 15 8.45 -7.83 10.60
CA GLN A 15 9.87 -7.88 10.93
C GLN A 15 10.31 -9.27 11.40
N ASN A 16 9.42 -10.00 12.08
CA ASN A 16 9.67 -11.37 12.55
C ASN A 16 9.60 -12.42 11.42
N LEU A 17 9.00 -12.07 10.27
CA LEU A 17 9.06 -12.89 9.07
C LEU A 17 10.51 -12.89 8.56
N THR A 18 11.23 -13.95 8.88
CA THR A 18 12.65 -14.12 8.63
C THR A 18 12.85 -14.47 7.17
N ASP A 19 13.53 -13.62 6.40
CA ASP A 19 13.90 -13.98 5.03
C ASP A 19 15.21 -13.31 4.59
N ARG A 20 16.10 -14.12 4.00
CA ARG A 20 17.09 -13.65 3.03
C ARG A 20 16.40 -13.54 1.68
N LEU A 21 15.87 -12.36 1.40
CA LEU A 21 15.08 -12.10 0.21
C LEU A 21 15.97 -11.78 -1.00
N SER A 22 15.83 -12.55 -2.08
CA SER A 22 16.34 -12.20 -3.42
C SER A 22 15.36 -11.35 -4.23
N THR A 23 14.10 -11.28 -3.80
CA THR A 23 13.01 -10.47 -4.40
C THR A 23 12.12 -9.91 -3.29
N TYR A 24 11.19 -9.00 -3.62
CA TYR A 24 10.25 -8.47 -2.62
C TYR A 24 9.32 -9.55 -2.06
N SER A 25 8.75 -9.28 -0.89
CA SER A 25 7.67 -10.07 -0.30
C SER A 25 6.50 -9.15 0.01
N LYS A 26 5.30 -9.63 -0.30
CA LYS A 26 4.03 -8.97 -0.01
C LYS A 26 3.13 -9.97 0.68
N GLY A 27 2.40 -9.51 1.70
CA GLY A 27 1.40 -10.33 2.37
C GLY A 27 0.17 -9.53 2.74
N PHE A 28 -0.93 -10.25 2.94
CA PHE A 28 -2.21 -9.71 3.37
C PHE A 28 -2.63 -10.40 4.66
N LEU A 29 -3.34 -9.68 5.50
CA LEU A 29 -3.97 -10.21 6.70
C LEU A 29 -5.45 -9.86 6.65
N ASN A 30 -6.30 -10.87 6.76
CA ASN A 30 -7.74 -10.68 6.91
C ASN A 30 -8.09 -10.21 8.34
N SER A 31 -9.35 -9.89 8.58
CA SER A 31 -9.85 -9.42 9.88
C SER A 31 -9.50 -10.34 11.04
N SER A 32 -9.61 -11.66 10.85
CA SER A 32 -9.31 -12.65 11.88
C SER A 32 -7.82 -12.68 12.20
N GLU A 33 -6.97 -12.78 11.18
CA GLU A 33 -5.50 -12.83 11.35
C GLU A 33 -4.97 -11.54 11.98
N LEU A 34 -5.47 -10.39 11.51
CA LEU A 34 -5.09 -9.09 12.03
C LEU A 34 -5.49 -8.90 13.49
N SER A 35 -6.65 -9.40 13.89
CA SER A 35 -7.16 -9.26 15.25
C SER A 35 -6.30 -10.00 16.29
N GLU A 36 -5.70 -11.13 15.90
CA GLU A 36 -4.89 -11.97 16.79
C GLU A 36 -3.42 -11.49 16.91
N LEU A 37 -3.00 -10.49 16.12
CA LEU A 37 -1.65 -9.94 16.25
C LEU A 37 -1.46 -9.25 17.61
N ALA A 38 -0.23 -9.31 18.13
CA ALA A 38 0.17 -8.58 19.33
C ALA A 38 0.04 -7.07 19.13
N ALA A 39 -0.40 -6.35 20.16
CA ALA A 39 -0.65 -4.90 20.12
C ALA A 39 0.61 -4.01 20.03
N GLY A 40 1.80 -4.62 19.96
CA GLY A 40 3.10 -3.96 19.96
C GLY A 40 3.82 -4.03 21.33
N PRO A 41 5.07 -3.53 21.41
CA PRO A 41 5.91 -3.69 22.60
C PRO A 41 5.41 -2.93 23.84
N ASP A 42 4.64 -1.85 23.66
CA ASP A 42 4.20 -0.96 24.74
C ASP A 42 2.79 -1.28 25.27
N ARG A 43 2.18 -2.38 24.80
CA ARG A 43 0.79 -2.75 25.10
C ARG A 43 0.67 -4.25 25.27
N GLU A 44 0.05 -4.66 26.37
CA GLU A 44 -0.31 -6.06 26.57
C GLU A 44 -1.52 -6.47 25.70
N GLY A 45 -1.57 -7.76 25.36
CA GLY A 45 -2.68 -8.36 24.63
C GLY A 45 -2.61 -8.21 23.11
N SER A 46 -3.71 -8.59 22.48
CA SER A 46 -3.90 -8.62 21.03
C SER A 46 -4.48 -7.29 20.50
N LEU A 47 -4.46 -7.11 19.18
CA LEU A 47 -5.14 -6.00 18.52
C LEU A 47 -6.66 -6.05 18.74
N LYS A 48 -7.24 -7.25 18.89
CA LYS A 48 -8.63 -7.45 19.31
C LYS A 48 -8.91 -6.82 20.68
N ASP A 49 -8.01 -6.99 21.64
CA ASP A 49 -8.16 -6.40 22.98
C ASP A 49 -8.11 -4.87 22.90
N GLN A 50 -7.18 -4.33 22.11
CA GLN A 50 -7.10 -2.88 21.90
C GLN A 50 -8.33 -2.32 21.16
N LEU A 51 -8.89 -3.10 20.21
CA LEU A 51 -10.13 -2.76 19.53
C LEU A 51 -11.30 -2.71 20.52
N ALA A 52 -11.45 -3.73 21.37
CA ALA A 52 -12.50 -3.78 22.39
C ALA A 52 -12.43 -2.60 23.37
N LEU A 53 -11.21 -2.25 23.82
CA LEU A 53 -10.98 -1.06 24.66
C LEU A 53 -11.39 0.23 23.95
N ALA A 54 -11.10 0.36 22.65
CA ALA A 54 -11.47 1.52 21.86
C ALA A 54 -12.99 1.63 21.69
N ILE A 55 -13.67 0.53 21.39
CA ILE A 55 -15.14 0.45 21.30
C ILE A 55 -15.77 0.86 22.62
N GLY A 56 -15.30 0.31 23.75
CA GLY A 56 -15.82 0.66 25.07
C GLY A 56 -15.61 2.12 25.45
N LYS A 57 -14.51 2.74 25.00
CA LYS A 57 -14.20 4.15 25.27
C LYS A 57 -14.98 5.12 24.38
N LEU A 58 -15.13 4.79 23.10
CA LEU A 58 -15.76 5.68 22.11
C LEU A 58 -17.27 5.48 22.01
N GLY A 59 -17.77 4.29 22.36
CA GLY A 59 -19.18 3.93 22.19
C GLY A 59 -19.58 3.67 20.73
N GLU A 60 -18.61 3.47 19.85
CA GLU A 60 -18.82 3.23 18.42
C GLU A 60 -18.38 1.82 18.04
N ASN A 61 -19.10 1.20 17.08
CA ASN A 61 -18.67 -0.05 16.50
C ASN A 61 -17.44 0.17 15.60
N MET A 62 -16.40 -0.66 15.78
CA MET A 62 -15.15 -0.58 15.03
C MET A 62 -14.72 -1.96 14.57
N ILE A 63 -14.09 -2.05 13.40
CA ILE A 63 -13.64 -3.30 12.81
C ILE A 63 -12.19 -3.15 12.33
N LEU A 64 -11.36 -4.16 12.61
CA LEU A 64 -10.06 -4.35 11.96
C LEU A 64 -10.28 -5.07 10.63
N LYS A 65 -10.47 -4.32 9.54
CA LYS A 65 -10.94 -4.94 8.29
C LYS A 65 -9.89 -5.85 7.64
N ARG A 66 -8.70 -5.31 7.39
CA ARG A 66 -7.59 -6.01 6.73
C ARG A 66 -6.30 -5.21 6.84
N ALA A 67 -5.18 -5.86 6.56
CA ALA A 67 -3.88 -5.23 6.40
C ALA A 67 -3.15 -5.78 5.18
N ALA A 68 -2.23 -4.99 4.65
CA ALA A 68 -1.24 -5.43 3.68
C ALA A 68 0.13 -4.97 4.16
N TRP A 69 1.16 -5.74 3.85
CA TRP A 69 2.54 -5.39 4.14
C TRP A 69 3.43 -5.73 2.97
N VAL A 70 4.54 -4.99 2.87
CA VAL A 70 5.54 -5.16 1.82
C VAL A 70 6.91 -5.08 2.47
N LYS A 71 7.79 -6.01 2.11
CA LYS A 71 9.20 -6.05 2.49
C LYS A 71 10.03 -6.14 1.22
N VAL A 72 10.97 -5.23 1.05
CA VAL A 72 11.81 -5.16 -0.15
C VAL A 72 13.29 -5.32 0.20
N PRO A 73 14.09 -6.10 -0.56
CA PRO A 73 15.53 -6.13 -0.42
C PRO A 73 16.18 -4.91 -1.10
N SER A 74 17.51 -4.80 -1.03
CA SER A 74 18.25 -3.80 -1.82
C SER A 74 18.00 -4.00 -3.31
N GLY A 75 17.96 -2.90 -4.07
CA GLY A 75 17.62 -2.91 -5.50
C GLY A 75 16.12 -2.79 -5.79
N PHE A 76 15.30 -2.67 -4.74
CA PHE A 76 13.88 -2.40 -4.83
C PHE A 76 13.52 -1.13 -4.05
N TYR A 77 12.41 -0.51 -4.43
CA TYR A 77 11.87 0.69 -3.81
C TYR A 77 10.35 0.56 -3.66
N VAL A 78 9.79 1.13 -2.59
CA VAL A 78 8.33 1.20 -2.38
C VAL A 78 7.88 2.64 -2.44
N GLY A 79 7.23 3.02 -3.54
CA GLY A 79 6.48 4.26 -3.63
C GLY A 79 5.19 4.17 -2.81
N SER A 80 4.79 5.27 -2.17
CA SER A 80 3.55 5.29 -1.41
C SER A 80 2.82 6.62 -1.54
N TYR A 81 1.50 6.58 -1.45
CA TYR A 81 0.66 7.77 -1.43
C TYR A 81 -0.61 7.52 -0.61
N VAL A 82 -1.02 8.53 0.15
CA VAL A 82 -2.29 8.53 0.91
C VAL A 82 -3.11 9.74 0.48
N HIS A 83 -4.37 9.50 0.10
CA HIS A 83 -5.31 10.55 -0.31
C HIS A 83 -6.38 10.80 0.76
N GLY A 84 -6.85 12.03 0.86
CA GLY A 84 -7.79 12.46 1.91
C GLY A 84 -7.14 12.46 3.29
N VAL A 85 -5.91 12.97 3.38
CA VAL A 85 -5.08 12.92 4.59
C VAL A 85 -5.77 13.61 5.75
N THR A 86 -5.89 12.90 6.88
CA THR A 86 -6.30 13.47 8.16
C THR A 86 -5.04 13.80 8.96
N GLN A 87 -4.76 15.09 9.17
CA GLN A 87 -3.60 15.51 9.94
C GLN A 87 -3.74 15.08 11.41
N SER A 88 -2.72 14.38 11.92
CA SER A 88 -2.59 14.09 13.35
C SER A 88 -1.13 14.32 13.75
N PRO A 89 -0.78 15.50 14.30
CA PRO A 89 0.61 15.86 14.59
C PRO A 89 1.27 14.98 15.66
N SER A 90 0.50 14.18 16.40
CA SER A 90 0.99 13.29 17.46
C SER A 90 1.45 11.92 16.95
N LEU A 91 1.23 11.57 15.68
CA LEU A 91 1.55 10.26 15.11
C LEU A 91 2.75 10.38 14.17
N GLN A 92 3.96 10.35 14.71
CA GLN A 92 5.18 10.36 13.91
C GLN A 92 5.22 9.09 13.03
N ASN A 93 5.56 9.27 11.74
CA ASN A 93 5.68 8.20 10.74
C ASN A 93 4.39 7.41 10.42
N LEU A 94 3.21 7.95 10.74
CA LEU A 94 1.93 7.36 10.35
C LEU A 94 1.09 8.39 9.59
N VAL A 95 0.69 8.04 8.36
CA VAL A 95 -0.22 8.86 7.54
C VAL A 95 -1.56 8.14 7.44
N LEU A 96 -2.64 8.85 7.74
CA LEU A 96 -4.00 8.34 7.70
C LEU A 96 -4.80 9.07 6.62
N GLY A 97 -5.60 8.35 5.85
CA GLY A 97 -6.48 8.94 4.84
C GLY A 97 -7.56 7.97 4.38
N LYS A 98 -8.37 8.40 3.40
CA LYS A 98 -9.44 7.60 2.81
C LYS A 98 -8.89 6.54 1.84
N TYR A 99 -7.86 6.89 1.06
CA TYR A 99 -7.20 5.97 0.13
C TYR A 99 -5.73 5.84 0.48
N GLY A 100 -5.16 4.66 0.26
CA GLY A 100 -3.73 4.42 0.34
C GLY A 100 -3.26 3.51 -0.78
N ALA A 101 -2.08 3.79 -1.33
CA ALA A 101 -1.43 2.93 -2.30
C ALA A 101 0.04 2.70 -1.95
N LEU A 102 0.51 1.49 -2.24
CA LEU A 102 1.91 1.10 -2.27
C LEU A 102 2.25 0.64 -3.69
N VAL A 103 3.37 1.07 -4.23
CA VAL A 103 3.86 0.65 -5.57
C VAL A 103 5.27 0.12 -5.42
N ILE A 104 5.45 -1.13 -5.78
CA ILE A 104 6.70 -1.86 -5.62
C ILE A 104 7.45 -1.75 -6.94
N CYS A 105 8.68 -1.27 -6.86
CA CYS A 105 9.51 -1.00 -8.01
C CYS A 105 10.88 -1.68 -7.88
N GLU A 106 11.40 -2.19 -8.99
CA GLU A 106 12.82 -2.50 -9.13
C GLU A 106 13.59 -1.26 -9.57
N THR A 107 14.71 -1.02 -8.91
CA THR A 107 15.58 0.15 -9.11
C THR A 107 17.04 -0.33 -9.07
N PRO A 108 17.60 -0.77 -10.21
CA PRO A 108 18.97 -1.31 -10.26
C PRO A 108 20.05 -0.26 -9.96
N GLU A 109 19.72 1.03 -10.06
CA GLU A 109 20.63 2.17 -9.86
C GLU A 109 20.13 3.14 -8.79
N GLN A 110 21.03 3.98 -8.26
CA GLN A 110 20.65 5.10 -7.40
C GLN A 110 20.00 6.21 -8.23
N ILE A 111 18.67 6.21 -8.25
CA ILE A 111 17.87 7.20 -8.98
C ILE A 111 17.62 8.40 -8.08
N ALA A 112 18.03 9.60 -8.54
CA ALA A 112 18.09 10.81 -7.74
C ALA A 112 16.73 11.40 -7.30
N ASN A 113 15.58 10.82 -7.69
CA ASN A 113 14.25 11.38 -7.44
C ASN A 113 13.18 10.33 -7.06
N LEU A 114 13.57 9.12 -6.59
CA LEU A 114 12.63 8.01 -6.35
C LEU A 114 11.43 8.37 -5.46
N GLU A 115 11.59 9.30 -4.52
CA GLU A 115 10.50 9.77 -3.66
C GLU A 115 9.36 10.40 -4.47
N GLU A 116 9.68 11.34 -5.35
CA GLU A 116 8.66 12.02 -6.17
C GLU A 116 8.05 11.06 -7.20
N VAL A 117 8.87 10.16 -7.76
CA VAL A 117 8.41 9.10 -8.67
C VAL A 117 7.42 8.19 -7.97
N GLY A 118 7.80 7.65 -6.80
CA GLY A 118 6.99 6.76 -6.00
C GLY A 118 5.69 7.40 -5.53
N ARG A 119 5.74 8.69 -5.14
CA ARG A 119 4.55 9.47 -4.77
C ARG A 119 3.59 9.59 -5.96
N ARG A 120 4.10 9.92 -7.16
CA ARG A 120 3.28 10.04 -8.38
C ARG A 120 2.70 8.70 -8.84
N LEU A 121 3.46 7.62 -8.69
CA LEU A 121 2.94 6.26 -8.94
C LEU A 121 1.80 5.92 -7.99
N GLY A 122 1.96 6.22 -6.69
CA GLY A 122 0.88 6.06 -5.72
C GLY A 122 -0.35 6.91 -6.04
N GLN A 123 -0.17 8.16 -6.50
CA GLN A 123 -1.27 9.01 -6.97
C GLN A 123 -2.02 8.37 -8.14
N HIS A 124 -1.27 7.86 -9.13
CA HIS A 124 -1.84 7.18 -10.27
C HIS A 124 -2.64 5.95 -9.85
N VAL A 125 -2.10 5.08 -9.00
CA VAL A 125 -2.83 3.89 -8.49
C VAL A 125 -4.11 4.29 -7.75
N VAL A 126 -4.06 5.33 -6.91
CA VAL A 126 -5.27 5.81 -6.21
C VAL A 126 -6.32 6.32 -7.19
N GLY A 127 -5.90 7.15 -8.17
CA GLY A 127 -6.79 7.86 -9.10
C GLY A 127 -7.32 7.01 -10.26
N MET A 128 -6.50 6.11 -10.80
CA MET A 128 -6.81 5.30 -11.98
C MET A 128 -7.23 3.86 -11.64
N ALA A 129 -7.05 3.45 -10.38
CA ALA A 129 -7.49 2.16 -9.83
C ALA A 129 -7.22 0.94 -10.75
N PRO A 130 -5.96 0.72 -11.20
CA PRO A 130 -5.63 -0.45 -12.01
C PRO A 130 -5.91 -1.76 -11.26
N LEU A 131 -6.17 -2.82 -12.02
CA LEU A 131 -6.45 -4.17 -11.53
C LEU A 131 -5.23 -5.10 -11.67
N SER A 132 -4.28 -4.77 -12.54
CA SER A 132 -3.02 -5.53 -12.72
C SER A 132 -1.91 -4.63 -13.25
N VAL A 133 -0.65 -5.08 -13.23
CA VAL A 133 0.50 -4.25 -13.67
C VAL A 133 0.52 -4.06 -15.19
N GLY A 134 0.34 -5.14 -15.96
CA GLY A 134 0.53 -5.13 -17.42
C GLY A 134 2.00 -5.20 -17.84
N SER A 135 2.27 -4.89 -19.10
CA SER A 135 3.61 -4.86 -19.72
C SER A 135 3.90 -3.50 -20.37
N LEU A 136 5.19 -3.18 -20.55
CA LEU A 136 5.62 -2.04 -21.36
C LEU A 136 5.42 -2.28 -22.87
N ASP A 137 5.26 -3.55 -23.28
CA ASP A 137 4.98 -3.94 -24.66
C ASP A 137 3.48 -3.89 -25.00
N ASP A 138 2.62 -3.59 -24.01
CA ASP A 138 1.20 -3.44 -24.23
C ASP A 138 0.88 -2.11 -24.94
N GLU A 139 -0.02 -2.17 -25.93
CA GLU A 139 -0.53 -0.96 -26.58
C GLU A 139 -1.34 -0.09 -25.61
N PRO A 140 -1.35 1.26 -25.78
CA PRO A 140 -2.14 2.17 -24.94
C PRO A 140 -3.63 1.81 -24.95
N GLY A 141 -4.21 1.57 -23.77
CA GLY A 141 -5.59 1.06 -23.64
C GLY A 141 -6.68 2.13 -23.46
N GLY A 142 -6.31 3.41 -23.34
CA GLY A 142 -7.26 4.51 -23.16
C GLY A 142 -7.95 4.52 -21.78
N GLU A 143 -9.10 5.19 -21.67
CA GLU A 143 -9.78 5.46 -20.38
C GLU A 143 -10.34 4.21 -19.69
N THR A 144 -10.60 3.14 -20.43
CA THR A 144 -11.15 1.88 -19.91
C THR A 144 -10.07 0.84 -19.61
N GLU A 145 -8.79 1.18 -19.78
CA GLU A 145 -7.69 0.25 -19.50
C GLU A 145 -7.62 -0.08 -18.01
N THR A 146 -7.41 -1.36 -17.72
CA THR A 146 -7.38 -1.89 -16.35
C THR A 146 -5.97 -2.27 -15.91
N ARG A 147 -5.02 -2.38 -16.85
CA ARG A 147 -3.61 -2.64 -16.59
C ARG A 147 -2.86 -1.33 -16.37
N MET A 148 -2.08 -1.26 -15.30
CA MET A 148 -1.43 -0.04 -14.83
C MET A 148 -0.48 0.60 -15.86
N LEU A 149 0.39 -0.18 -16.50
CA LEU A 149 1.39 0.36 -17.44
C LEU A 149 0.79 0.97 -18.73
N PRO A 150 -0.19 0.34 -19.40
CA PRO A 150 -0.83 0.92 -20.59
C PRO A 150 -1.92 1.97 -20.29
N GLN A 151 -2.26 2.24 -19.03
CA GLN A 151 -3.21 3.31 -18.67
C GLN A 151 -2.67 4.70 -19.05
N PRO A 152 -3.55 5.65 -19.46
CA PRO A 152 -3.18 7.06 -19.59
C PRO A 152 -2.61 7.60 -18.29
N TYR A 153 -1.47 8.28 -18.34
CA TYR A 153 -0.84 8.80 -17.14
C TYR A 153 -1.70 9.89 -16.49
N LEU A 154 -1.89 9.80 -15.18
CA LEU A 154 -2.85 10.61 -14.43
C LEU A 154 -2.58 12.12 -14.54
N LEU A 155 -1.30 12.53 -14.56
CA LEU A 155 -0.91 13.94 -14.64
C LEU A 155 -0.69 14.43 -16.07
N ASP A 156 -0.58 13.52 -17.04
CA ASP A 156 -0.45 13.83 -18.46
C ASP A 156 -1.05 12.67 -19.30
N PRO A 157 -2.34 12.72 -19.62
CA PRO A 157 -3.02 11.64 -20.35
C PRO A 157 -2.55 11.46 -21.80
N SER A 158 -1.64 12.30 -22.31
CA SER A 158 -1.09 12.17 -23.67
C SER A 158 -0.11 10.99 -23.80
N ILE A 159 0.39 10.48 -22.68
CA ILE A 159 1.30 9.33 -22.59
C ILE A 159 0.72 8.25 -21.67
N THR A 160 1.21 7.02 -21.79
CA THR A 160 0.90 5.96 -20.82
C THR A 160 1.74 6.10 -19.56
N LEU A 161 1.32 5.44 -18.46
CA LEU A 161 2.15 5.36 -17.27
C LEU A 161 3.49 4.68 -17.56
N GLY A 162 3.51 3.63 -18.40
CA GLY A 162 4.71 2.95 -18.84
C GLY A 162 5.72 3.91 -19.48
N GLN A 163 5.26 4.77 -20.37
CA GLN A 163 6.07 5.81 -21.01
C GLN A 163 6.58 6.87 -20.02
N TYR A 164 5.81 7.17 -18.97
CA TYR A 164 6.26 8.04 -17.89
C TYR A 164 7.39 7.41 -17.05
N VAL A 165 7.27 6.14 -16.65
CA VAL A 165 8.24 5.48 -15.73
C VAL A 165 9.53 5.03 -16.40
N GLN A 166 9.46 4.58 -17.65
CA GLN A 166 10.62 4.02 -18.37
C GLN A 166 11.87 4.95 -18.39
N PRO A 167 11.78 6.25 -18.72
CA PRO A 167 12.95 7.13 -18.72
C PRO A 167 13.50 7.44 -17.31
N GLN A 168 12.79 7.03 -16.25
CA GLN A 168 13.20 7.25 -14.87
C GLN A 168 14.06 6.10 -14.32
N GLY A 169 14.24 5.04 -15.10
CA GLY A 169 15.03 3.85 -14.69
C GLY A 169 14.31 2.98 -13.66
N VAL A 170 12.97 3.09 -13.56
CA VAL A 170 12.15 2.38 -12.58
C VAL A 170 11.28 1.35 -13.30
N THR A 171 11.29 0.11 -12.81
CA THR A 171 10.38 -0.93 -13.28
C THR A 171 9.33 -1.22 -12.22
N VAL A 172 8.06 -0.97 -12.51
CA VAL A 172 6.95 -1.32 -11.60
C VAL A 172 6.72 -2.82 -11.69
N VAL A 173 6.77 -3.50 -10.54
CA VAL A 173 6.60 -4.97 -10.48
C VAL A 173 5.30 -5.37 -9.80
N ASP A 174 4.76 -4.54 -8.91
CA ASP A 174 3.54 -4.86 -8.16
C ASP A 174 2.97 -3.60 -7.48
N PHE A 175 1.71 -3.66 -7.03
CA PHE A 175 1.10 -2.60 -6.24
C PHE A 175 0.04 -3.13 -5.26
N VAL A 176 -0.33 -2.28 -4.31
CA VAL A 176 -1.47 -2.45 -3.41
C VAL A 176 -2.26 -1.16 -3.40
N ARG A 177 -3.58 -1.24 -3.50
CA ARG A 177 -4.50 -0.13 -3.36
C ARG A 177 -5.56 -0.47 -2.33
N PHE A 178 -5.76 0.38 -1.33
CA PHE A 178 -6.87 0.32 -0.40
C PHE A 178 -7.72 1.59 -0.45
N GLU A 179 -9.03 1.39 -0.43
CA GLU A 179 -10.05 2.41 -0.17
C GLU A 179 -10.81 2.08 1.12
N CYS A 180 -10.90 3.05 2.01
CA CYS A 180 -11.65 2.91 3.25
C CYS A 180 -13.14 2.76 2.94
N GLY A 181 -13.70 1.60 3.32
CA GLY A 181 -15.12 1.29 3.13
C GLY A 181 -15.42 0.48 1.87
N GLU A 182 -14.43 0.12 1.05
CA GLU A 182 -14.67 -0.76 -0.10
C GLU A 182 -15.04 -2.18 0.34
N ASP A 183 -16.01 -2.79 -0.33
CA ASP A 183 -16.44 -4.18 -0.05
C ASP A 183 -15.42 -5.19 -0.59
N GLU A 184 -15.35 -6.38 0.00
CA GLU A 184 -14.36 -7.43 -0.34
C GLU A 184 -14.58 -8.14 -1.68
N GLN A 185 -15.16 -7.47 -2.68
CA GLN A 185 -15.51 -8.09 -3.97
C GLN A 185 -14.58 -7.70 -5.12
N VAL A 186 -13.25 -7.67 -4.93
CA VAL A 186 -12.30 -7.70 -6.07
C VAL A 186 -10.91 -8.22 -5.64
N ALA A 187 -10.76 -9.51 -5.31
CA ALA A 187 -9.43 -10.12 -5.14
C ALA A 187 -9.40 -11.63 -5.44
N GLU A 188 -10.37 -12.14 -6.18
CA GLU A 188 -10.31 -13.47 -6.81
C GLU A 188 -10.32 -13.25 -8.33
N ALA A 189 -9.17 -12.86 -8.86
CA ALA A 189 -8.86 -13.15 -10.26
C ALA A 189 -7.81 -14.27 -10.21
N GLU A 190 -8.24 -15.45 -10.61
CA GLU A 190 -7.41 -16.64 -10.84
C GLU A 190 -6.26 -16.37 -11.82
#